data_AF-A0A3P1SB17-F1
#
_entry.id   AF-A0A3P1SB17-F1
#
_cell.length_a   1.000
_cell.length_b   1.000
_cell.length_c   1.000
_cell.angle_alpha   90.00
_cell.angle_beta   90.00
_cell.angle_gamma   90.00
#
_symmetry.space_group_name_H-M   'P 1'
#
loop_
_entity.id
_entity.type
_entity.pdbx_description
1 polymer ?
#
loop_
_entity_poly.entity_id
_entity_poly.type
_entity_poly.pdbx_seq_one_letter_code
_entity_poly.pdbx_strand_id
1 'polypeptide(L)' 'DPARHAILTPVEKSTNMLLMRKLPFGKRSKPPAKVVRKLLLPYKDCMKTITTDNGPEFAAHKDITKYLGVPVYFADTYS' A
#
# COMPACT_ATOMS: atom_id res chain seq x y z
N ASP A 1 -8.58 21.55 2.83
CA ASP A 1 -8.48 20.37 1.96
C ASP A 1 -8.35 19.12 2.83
N PRO A 2 -9.42 18.33 2.97
CA PRO A 2 -9.43 17.12 3.80
C PRO A 2 -8.38 16.06 3.39
N ALA A 3 -7.73 16.21 2.23
CA ALA A 3 -6.68 15.32 1.76
C ALA A 3 -5.28 15.57 2.37
N ARG A 4 -5.09 16.55 3.27
CA ARG A 4 -3.76 16.92 3.82
C ARG A 4 -3.23 16.02 4.95
N HIS A 5 -4.03 15.10 5.48
CA HIS A 5 -3.70 14.33 6.69
C HIS A 5 -3.97 12.83 6.50
N ALA A 6 -3.22 12.18 5.60
CA ALA A 6 -3.27 10.72 5.46
C ALA A 6 -1.91 10.10 5.82
N ILE A 7 -1.94 8.96 6.51
CA ILE A 7 -0.76 8.15 6.84
C ILE A 7 -0.99 6.76 6.27
N LEU A 8 -0.01 6.26 5.52
CA LEU A 8 0.05 4.87 5.08
C LEU A 8 0.65 4.04 6.21
N THR A 9 -0.04 2.97 6.60
CA THR A 9 0.34 2.11 7.74
C THR A 9 0.33 0.61 7.37
N PRO A 10 1.31 0.11 6.59
CA PRO A 10 1.39 -1.31 6.28
C PRO A 10 1.80 -2.12 7.51
N VAL A 11 1.16 -3.27 7.70
CA VAL A 11 1.47 -4.22 8.78
C VAL A 11 1.89 -5.54 8.15
N GLU A 12 3.09 -6.00 8.48
CA GLU A 12 3.55 -7.35 8.14
C GLU A 12 2.97 -8.33 9.18
N LYS A 13 2.27 -9.37 8.72
CA LYS A 13 1.41 -10.20 9.56
C LYS A 13 2.15 -11.25 10.39
N SER A 14 3.32 -11.72 9.97
CA SER A 14 4.06 -12.77 10.68
C SER A 14 4.87 -12.24 11.86
N THR A 15 5.40 -11.03 11.75
CA THR A 15 6.23 -10.37 12.77
C THR A 15 5.52 -9.23 13.50
N ASN A 16 4.32 -8.85 13.05
CA ASN A 16 3.60 -7.65 13.49
C ASN A 16 4.40 -6.34 13.29
N MET A 17 5.32 -6.31 12.32
CA MET A 17 6.08 -5.11 12.00
C MET A 17 5.17 -4.05 11.38
N LEU A 18 5.10 -2.88 12.02
CA LEU A 18 4.38 -1.70 11.55
C LEU A 18 5.34 -0.72 10.85
N LEU A 19 5.04 -0.40 9.60
CA LEU A 19 5.67 0.72 8.89
C LEU A 19 4.69 1.88 8.82
N MET A 20 5.19 3.12 8.90
CA MET A 20 4.34 4.31 8.82
C MET A 20 4.96 5.37 7.92
N ARG A 21 4.18 5.92 7.00
CA ARG A 21 4.61 7.02 6.13
C ARG A 21 3.49 8.01 5.88
N LYS A 22 3.73 9.29 6.18
CA LYS A 22 2.80 10.37 5.81
C LYS A 22 2.66 10.42 4.28
N LEU A 23 1.43 10.52 3.79
CA LEU A 23 1.12 10.69 2.37
C LEU A 23 1.06 12.19 2.06
N PRO A 24 2.08 12.75 1.38
CA PRO A 24 2.16 14.20 1.15
C PRO A 24 1.06 14.73 0.21
N PHE A 25 0.42 13.86 -0.56
CA PHE A 25 -0.61 14.21 -1.55
C PHE A 25 -1.99 13.63 -1.23
N GLY A 26 -2.19 13.09 -0.03
CA GLY A 26 -3.44 12.46 0.41
C GLY A 26 -3.77 11.16 -0.30
N LYS A 27 -5.07 10.85 -0.39
CA LYS A 27 -5.64 9.61 -0.95
C LYS A 27 -5.72 9.56 -2.48
N ARG A 28 -5.14 10.52 -3.21
CA ARG A 28 -5.18 10.53 -4.69
C ARG A 28 -4.37 9.37 -5.25
N SER A 29 -4.97 8.38 -5.91
CA SER A 29 -4.40 7.04 -6.22
C SER A 29 -2.99 6.89 -6.80
N LYS A 30 -2.57 7.75 -7.74
CA LYS A 30 -1.22 7.66 -8.35
C LYS A 30 -0.08 7.94 -7.35
N PRO A 31 -0.15 9.01 -6.53
CA PRO A 31 0.87 9.27 -5.50
C PRO A 31 1.08 8.14 -4.46
N PRO A 32 0.06 7.52 -3.84
CA PRO A 32 0.16 6.39 -2.93
C PRO A 32 0.93 5.20 -3.51
N ALA A 33 0.66 4.78 -4.75
CA ALA A 33 1.39 3.68 -5.36
C ALA A 33 2.91 3.94 -5.42
N LYS A 34 3.34 5.18 -5.69
CA LYS A 34 4.76 5.55 -5.65
C LYS A 34 5.34 5.50 -4.24
N VAL A 35 4.57 5.91 -3.22
CA VAL A 35 5.01 5.85 -1.81
C VAL A 35 5.11 4.39 -1.35
N VAL A 36 4.10 3.56 -1.61
CA VAL A 36 4.07 2.14 -1.25
C VAL A 36 5.26 1.41 -1.85
N ARG A 37 5.51 1.57 -3.16
CA ARG A 37 6.66 0.93 -3.84
C ARG A 37 7.98 1.28 -3.18
N LYS A 38 8.21 2.57 -2.88
CA LYS A 38 9.46 3.01 -2.26
C LYS A 38 9.61 2.50 -0.82
N LEU A 39 8.53 2.49 -0.06
CA LEU A 39 8.53 2.04 1.33
C LEU A 39 8.79 0.53 1.42
N LEU A 40 8.20 -0.26 0.51
CA LEU A 40 8.24 -1.72 0.57
C LEU A 40 9.38 -2.34 -0.25
N LEU A 41 10.07 -1.57 -1.11
CA LEU A 41 11.16 -2.06 -1.94
C LEU A 41 12.26 -2.83 -1.17
N PRO A 42 12.71 -2.39 0.02
CA PRO A 42 13.71 -3.13 0.79
C PRO A 42 13.25 -4.52 1.26
N TYR A 43 11.94 -4.78 1.25
CA TYR A 43 11.34 -6.01 1.77
C TYR A 43 10.81 -6.93 0.66
N LYS A 44 10.99 -6.56 -0.63
CA LYS A 44 10.35 -7.25 -1.76
C LYS A 44 10.60 -8.75 -1.80
N ASP A 45 11.79 -9.19 -1.41
CA ASP A 45 12.20 -10.61 -1.51
C ASP A 45 11.63 -11.46 -0.37
N CYS A 46 11.13 -10.81 0.69
CA CYS A 46 10.49 -11.48 1.84
C CYS A 46 8.96 -11.41 1.79
N MET A 47 8.40 -10.52 0.97
CA MET A 47 6.95 -10.33 0.85
C MET A 47 6.32 -11.38 -0.08
N LYS A 48 5.24 -12.00 0.39
CA LYS A 48 4.48 -13.00 -0.39
C LYS A 48 3.29 -12.38 -1.13
N THR A 49 2.53 -11.55 -0.44
CA THR A 49 1.31 -10.90 -0.95
C THR A 49 1.15 -9.54 -0.28
N ILE A 50 0.37 -8.65 -0.90
CA ILE A 50 -0.11 -7.41 -0.30
C ILE A 50 -1.63 -7.46 -0.31
N THR A 51 -2.29 -7.16 0.80
CA THR A 51 -3.75 -7.04 0.86
C THR A 51 -4.12 -5.60 1.23
N THR A 52 -5.02 -4.99 0.46
CA THR A 52 -5.53 -3.65 0.73
C THR A 52 -7.06 -3.66 0.82
N ASP A 53 -7.65 -2.60 1.36
CA ASP A 53 -9.08 -2.34 1.17
C ASP A 53 -9.37 -1.94 -0.29
N ASN A 54 -10.66 -1.83 -0.62
CA ASN A 54 -11.12 -1.32 -1.92
C ASN A 54 -11.04 0.21 -2.03
N GLY A 55 -10.16 0.84 -1.26
CA GLY A 55 -9.95 2.28 -1.28
C GLY A 55 -9.46 2.76 -2.66
N PRO A 56 -9.99 3.88 -3.18
CA PRO A 56 -9.58 4.43 -4.47
C PRO A 56 -8.08 4.78 -4.51
N GLU A 57 -7.43 5.00 -3.36
CA GLU A 57 -5.99 5.19 -3.23
C GLU A 57 -5.15 4.02 -3.78
N PHE A 58 -5.72 2.81 -3.86
CA PHE A 58 -5.06 1.60 -4.36
C PHE A 58 -5.54 1.18 -5.77
N ALA A 59 -6.31 2.03 -6.46
CA ALA A 59 -6.74 1.76 -7.84
C ALA A 59 -5.57 1.50 -8.81
N ALA A 60 -4.38 2.03 -8.52
CA ALA A 60 -3.15 1.80 -9.29
C ALA A 60 -2.34 0.57 -8.83
N HIS A 61 -2.96 -0.43 -8.18
CA HIS A 61 -2.30 -1.63 -7.65
C HIS A 61 -1.46 -2.41 -8.68
N LYS A 62 -1.86 -2.42 -9.97
CA LYS A 62 -1.09 -3.07 -11.03
C LYS A 62 0.35 -2.56 -11.11
N ASP A 63 0.55 -1.27 -10.86
CA ASP A 63 1.89 -0.66 -10.83
C ASP A 63 2.71 -1.10 -9.61
N ILE A 64 2.04 -1.39 -8.50
CA ILE A 64 2.66 -1.91 -7.28
C ILE A 64 3.14 -3.34 -7.53
N THR A 65 2.26 -4.20 -8.07
CA THR A 65 2.60 -5.58 -8.42
C THR A 65 3.73 -5.65 -9.43
N LYS A 66 3.68 -4.86 -10.52
CA LYS A 66 4.73 -4.85 -11.53
C LYS A 66 6.11 -4.48 -10.96
N TYR A 67 6.16 -3.54 -10.02
CA TYR A 67 7.43 -3.02 -9.49
C TYR A 67 8.01 -3.87 -8.37
N LEU A 68 7.16 -4.42 -7.50
CA LEU A 68 7.60 -5.23 -6.37
C LEU A 68 7.70 -6.72 -6.71
N GLY A 69 7.04 -7.18 -7.79
CA GLY A 69 6.94 -8.60 -8.11
C GLY A 69 5.98 -9.37 -7.18
N VAL A 70 5.15 -8.65 -6.42
CA VAL A 70 4.27 -9.21 -5.38
C VAL A 70 2.80 -9.01 -5.77
N PRO A 71 1.96 -10.06 -5.74
CA PRO A 71 0.54 -9.93 -6.04
C PRO A 71 -0.17 -9.07 -4.99
N VAL A 72 -1.08 -8.20 -5.47
CA VAL A 72 -1.95 -7.38 -4.62
C VAL A 72 -3.37 -7.96 -4.66
N TYR A 73 -3.95 -8.17 -3.50
CA TYR A 73 -5.33 -8.61 -3.29
C TYR A 73 -6.15 -7.53 -2.61
N PHE A 74 -7.45 -7.59 -2.83
CA PHE A 74 -8.42 -6.69 -2.22
C PHE A 74 -9.29 -7.47 -1.24
N ALA A 75 -9.59 -6.87 -0.10
CA ALA A 75 -10.58 -7.42 0.81
C ALA A 75 -11.96 -7.43 0.16
N ASP A 76 -12.72 -8.52 0.33
CA ASP A 76 -14.13 -8.54 -0.05
C ASP A 76 -14.91 -7.54 0.81
N THR A 77 -15.83 -6.81 0.18
CA THR A 77 -16.71 -5.89 0.91
C THR A 77 -17.69 -6.73 1.75
N TYR A 78 -17.63 -6.54 3.06
CA TYR A 78 -18.41 -7.23 4.09
C TYR A 78 -17.98 -8.69 4.35
N SER A 79 -17.58 -8.94 5.60
CA SER A 79 -17.51 -10.26 6.24
C SER A 79 -18.35 -10.21 7.50
#